data_AF-A0A349QLZ4-F1
#
_entry.id   AF-A0A349QLZ4-F1
#
_cell.length_a   1.000
_cell.length_b   1.000
_cell.length_c   1.000
_cell.angle_alpha   90.00
_cell.angle_beta   90.00
_cell.angle_gamma   90.00
#
_symmetry.space_group_name_H-M   'P 1'
#
loop_
_entity.id
_entity.type
_entity.pdbx_description
1 polymer ?
#
loop_
_entity_poly.entity_id
_entity_poly.type
_entity_poly.pdbx_seq_one_letter_code
_entity_poly.pdbx_strand_id
1 'polypeptide(L)'
;MKRKILAIMLSSMLAFSFTACGNTEETADGTVTNAEADVDVADTGTDVETDAAENDAADIVVDTEAADAQSEDVETGSTEDLFCLLDVPILEMPDLAGTTWSFCGGNLGGVQMTQDDYDAALEQYGGKLEIVFSDDGSTVQMVQGGGTLDGVCEYHYEDEGVRLTFDNNGTDLVYACVFADFDGLTMVALSDTSGYNAVYFVQ
;
A
#
# COMPACT_ATOMS: atom_id res chain seq x y z
N MET A 1 -10.33 -36.07 -10.63
CA MET A 1 -10.23 -35.74 -9.19
C MET A 1 -10.66 -34.28 -9.01
N LYS A 2 -11.84 -34.04 -8.44
CA LYS A 2 -12.39 -32.69 -8.20
C LYS A 2 -11.59 -32.02 -7.08
N ARG A 3 -10.81 -30.98 -7.38
CA ARG A 3 -10.19 -30.11 -6.38
C ARG A 3 -11.05 -28.86 -6.26
N LYS A 4 -11.67 -28.69 -5.10
CA LYS A 4 -12.47 -27.51 -4.73
C LYS A 4 -11.52 -26.32 -4.67
N ILE A 5 -11.60 -25.38 -5.62
CA ILE A 5 -10.82 -24.14 -5.58
C ILE A 5 -11.70 -23.07 -4.97
N LEU A 6 -11.28 -22.67 -3.77
CA LEU A 6 -11.80 -21.58 -2.97
C LEU A 6 -11.61 -20.27 -3.75
N ALA A 7 -12.71 -19.59 -4.07
CA ALA A 7 -12.68 -18.25 -4.67
C ALA A 7 -12.18 -17.26 -3.62
N ILE A 8 -10.98 -16.72 -3.83
CA ILE A 8 -10.43 -15.63 -3.02
C ILE A 8 -10.83 -14.34 -3.72
N MET A 9 -11.81 -13.63 -3.14
CA MET A 9 -12.14 -12.25 -3.54
C MET A 9 -10.90 -11.38 -3.31
N LEU A 10 -10.33 -10.84 -4.39
CA LEU A 10 -9.22 -9.89 -4.32
C LEU A 10 -9.79 -8.51 -3.89
N SER A 11 -9.95 -8.37 -2.58
CA SER A 11 -10.19 -7.09 -1.91
C SER A 11 -8.87 -6.32 -1.86
N SER A 12 -8.50 -5.63 -2.94
CA SER A 12 -7.42 -4.63 -2.94
C SER A 12 -7.91 -3.33 -2.30
N MET A 13 -8.25 -3.38 -1.01
CA MET A 13 -8.31 -2.18 -0.19
C MET A 13 -6.87 -1.81 0.18
N LEU A 14 -6.24 -0.90 -0.57
CA LEU A 14 -5.14 -0.10 0.00
C LEU A 14 -5.78 0.80 1.07
N ALA A 15 -5.87 0.27 2.29
CA ALA A 15 -6.35 1.00 3.45
C ALA A 15 -5.24 1.91 3.97
N PHE A 16 -5.01 3.04 3.31
CA PHE A 16 -4.16 4.10 3.86
C PHE A 16 -4.93 4.89 4.91
N SER A 17 -4.87 4.41 6.15
CA SER A 17 -5.41 5.11 7.31
C SER A 17 -4.44 6.21 7.72
N PHE A 18 -4.43 7.36 7.04
CA PHE A 18 -3.62 8.50 7.47
C PHE A 18 -4.34 9.29 8.57
N THR A 19 -3.86 9.16 9.80
CA THR A 19 -3.98 10.23 10.80
C THR A 19 -2.57 10.71 11.09
N ALA A 20 -2.11 11.70 10.34
CA ALA A 20 -0.93 12.47 10.69
C ALA A 20 -1.30 13.48 11.79
N CYS A 21 -1.43 13.00 13.02
CA CYS A 21 -1.56 13.87 14.19
C CYS A 21 -0.17 14.22 14.73
N GLY A 22 0.49 15.18 14.10
CA GLY A 22 1.66 15.85 14.67
C GLY A 22 1.23 17.13 15.39
N ASN A 23 0.85 17.06 16.67
CA ASN A 23 1.00 18.20 17.59
C ASN A 23 0.94 17.72 19.05
N THR A 24 2.10 17.54 19.69
CA THR A 24 2.18 17.55 21.16
C THR A 24 2.93 18.82 21.56
N GLU A 25 2.19 19.92 21.67
CA GLU A 25 2.59 21.06 22.48
C GLU A 25 2.63 20.61 23.94
N GLU A 26 3.82 20.39 24.48
CA GLU A 26 4.03 20.25 25.92
C GLU A 26 3.80 21.63 26.57
N THR A 27 2.59 21.85 27.08
CA THR A 27 2.31 22.93 28.02
C THR A 27 1.92 22.37 29.38
N ALA A 28 2.56 22.95 30.40
CA ALA A 28 2.58 22.50 31.77
C ALA A 28 1.28 22.72 32.57
N ASP A 29 1.23 21.97 33.68
CA ASP A 29 0.60 22.27 34.97
C ASP A 29 -0.88 21.94 35.18
N GLY A 30 -1.16 21.30 36.32
CA GLY A 30 -2.51 20.95 36.76
C GLY A 30 -2.58 19.77 37.74
N THR A 31 -2.04 19.94 38.94
CA THR A 31 -2.30 19.05 40.10
C THR A 31 -3.80 18.92 40.40
N VAL A 32 -4.38 17.70 40.57
CA VAL A 32 -5.40 17.35 41.60
C VAL A 32 -5.49 15.82 41.87
N THR A 33 -5.29 15.51 43.15
CA THR A 33 -5.57 14.36 44.06
C THR A 33 -6.46 13.14 43.71
N ASN A 34 -5.98 11.97 44.17
CA ASN A 34 -6.63 10.79 44.81
C ASN A 34 -8.18 10.66 44.83
N ALA A 35 -8.68 9.48 44.44
CA ALA A 35 -9.67 8.70 45.22
C ALA A 35 -9.80 7.25 44.71
N GLU A 36 -9.48 6.30 45.58
CA GLU A 36 -9.82 4.88 45.48
C GLU A 36 -11.33 4.68 45.73
N ALA A 37 -11.98 3.79 44.99
CA ALA A 37 -13.25 3.19 45.40
C ALA A 37 -13.38 1.77 44.83
N ASP A 38 -13.12 0.82 45.71
CA ASP A 38 -13.41 -0.60 45.69
C ASP A 38 -14.93 -0.87 45.78
N VAL A 39 -15.48 -1.74 44.92
CA VAL A 39 -16.71 -2.51 45.20
C VAL A 39 -16.65 -3.87 44.50
N ASP A 40 -16.82 -4.89 45.34
CA ASP A 40 -16.63 -6.31 45.17
C ASP A 40 -17.84 -7.07 44.57
N VAL A 41 -17.53 -8.20 43.92
CA VAL A 41 -18.25 -9.50 43.82
C VAL A 41 -19.71 -9.60 43.37
N ALA A 42 -19.94 -10.40 42.31
CA ALA A 42 -20.84 -11.55 42.37
C ALA A 42 -20.50 -12.61 41.30
N ASP A 43 -20.08 -13.76 41.82
CA ASP A 43 -19.92 -15.08 41.20
C ASP A 43 -21.29 -15.75 40.98
N THR A 44 -21.49 -16.38 39.82
CA THR A 44 -22.31 -17.59 39.69
C THR A 44 -21.74 -18.47 38.58
N GLY A 45 -21.01 -19.51 38.98
CA GLY A 45 -20.47 -20.55 38.10
C GLY A 45 -21.51 -21.44 37.42
N THR A 46 -21.03 -22.44 36.69
CA THR A 46 -21.19 -23.87 37.00
C THR A 46 -20.50 -24.69 35.90
N ASP A 47 -19.75 -25.67 36.35
CA ASP A 47 -18.82 -26.52 35.63
C ASP A 47 -19.45 -27.76 34.95
N VAL A 48 -18.59 -28.43 34.16
CA VAL A 48 -18.51 -29.88 33.86
C VAL A 48 -19.33 -30.45 32.68
N GLU A 49 -18.60 -30.67 31.58
CA GLU A 49 -18.35 -31.93 30.84
C GLU A 49 -19.40 -33.07 30.91
N THR A 50 -19.58 -33.78 29.77
CA THR A 50 -19.37 -35.24 29.63
C THR A 50 -20.23 -35.90 28.53
N ASP A 51 -19.50 -36.50 27.58
CA ASP A 51 -19.69 -37.78 26.87
C ASP A 51 -20.49 -38.00 25.57
N ALA A 52 -19.81 -38.85 24.77
CA ALA A 52 -20.27 -39.94 23.93
C ALA A 52 -20.54 -39.67 22.44
N ALA A 53 -19.51 -39.96 21.65
CA ALA A 53 -19.64 -40.49 20.30
C ALA A 53 -20.33 -41.87 20.32
N GLU A 54 -21.12 -42.20 19.29
CA GLU A 54 -21.05 -43.48 18.56
C GLU A 54 -21.61 -43.34 17.14
N ASN A 55 -21.05 -44.16 16.26
CA ASN A 55 -21.10 -44.21 14.80
C ASN A 55 -22.31 -45.02 14.30
N ASP A 56 -23.01 -44.54 13.27
CA ASP A 56 -23.65 -45.43 12.29
C ASP A 56 -23.91 -44.72 10.95
N ALA A 57 -23.11 -45.04 9.93
CA ALA A 57 -23.30 -44.57 8.56
C ALA A 57 -23.61 -45.78 7.66
N ALA A 58 -24.87 -45.90 7.26
CA ALA A 58 -25.31 -46.78 6.18
C ALA A 58 -25.85 -45.94 5.01
N ASP A 59 -25.12 -46.02 3.90
CA ASP A 59 -25.59 -46.21 2.51
C ASP A 59 -26.89 -45.51 2.03
N ILE A 60 -26.75 -44.60 1.05
CA ILE A 60 -27.75 -44.36 -0.01
C ILE A 60 -27.03 -43.69 -1.20
N VAL A 61 -27.02 -44.40 -2.33
CA VAL A 61 -26.63 -43.93 -3.66
C VAL A 61 -27.85 -43.37 -4.39
N VAL A 62 -27.76 -42.14 -4.92
CA VAL A 62 -28.70 -41.61 -5.93
C VAL A 62 -27.92 -40.86 -7.00
N ASP A 63 -28.05 -41.35 -8.23
CA ASP A 63 -27.57 -40.77 -9.50
C ASP A 63 -28.05 -39.32 -9.71
N THR A 64 -27.23 -38.49 -10.33
CA THR A 64 -27.68 -37.21 -10.92
C THR A 64 -26.87 -36.91 -12.17
N GLU A 65 -27.56 -36.94 -13.31
CA GLU A 65 -27.05 -36.65 -14.64
C GLU A 65 -26.68 -35.16 -14.83
N ALA A 66 -25.77 -34.96 -15.79
CA ALA A 66 -25.18 -33.70 -16.19
C ALA A 66 -26.18 -32.73 -16.87
N ALA A 67 -26.16 -31.46 -16.44
CA ALA A 67 -26.60 -30.34 -17.26
C ALA A 67 -25.37 -29.48 -17.59
N ASP A 68 -25.03 -29.46 -18.87
CA ASP A 68 -23.98 -28.66 -19.49
C ASP A 68 -24.36 -27.18 -19.41
N ALA A 69 -23.70 -26.43 -18.52
CA ALA A 69 -23.72 -24.97 -18.55
C ALA A 69 -22.44 -24.54 -19.28
N GLN A 70 -22.63 -24.22 -20.56
CA GLN A 70 -21.64 -23.59 -21.43
C GLN A 70 -21.18 -22.28 -20.77
N SER A 71 -20.00 -22.30 -20.13
CA SER A 71 -19.38 -21.10 -19.58
C SER A 71 -18.87 -20.23 -20.72
N GLU A 72 -19.33 -18.99 -20.75
CA GLU A 72 -18.79 -17.95 -21.62
C GLU A 72 -17.29 -17.82 -21.32
N ASP A 73 -16.49 -17.92 -22.38
CA ASP A 73 -15.04 -17.79 -22.37
C ASP A 73 -14.69 -16.36 -21.92
N VAL A 74 -14.28 -16.22 -20.67
CA VAL A 74 -13.70 -14.97 -20.18
C VAL A 74 -12.28 -14.95 -20.73
N GLU A 75 -12.10 -14.22 -21.84
CA GLU A 75 -10.80 -13.84 -22.37
C GLU A 75 -9.93 -13.32 -21.21
N THR A 76 -8.93 -14.11 -20.82
CA THR A 76 -7.86 -13.61 -19.96
C THR A 76 -7.16 -12.50 -20.73
N GLY A 77 -7.38 -11.25 -20.33
CA GLY A 77 -6.78 -10.08 -20.95
C GLY A 77 -5.28 -10.28 -21.18
N SER A 78 -4.91 -10.26 -22.46
CA SER A 78 -3.54 -10.37 -22.93
C SER A 78 -2.66 -9.29 -22.28
N THR A 79 -1.54 -9.66 -21.65
CA THR A 79 -0.57 -8.71 -21.06
C THR A 79 0.32 -8.02 -22.10
N GLU A 80 0.15 -8.37 -23.38
CA GLU A 80 1.01 -7.93 -24.49
C GLU A 80 0.97 -6.40 -24.71
N ASP A 81 -0.06 -5.71 -24.17
CA ASP A 81 -0.22 -4.25 -24.27
C ASP A 81 0.18 -3.49 -22.98
N LEU A 82 0.67 -4.18 -21.94
CA LEU A 82 1.03 -3.54 -20.67
C LEU A 82 2.42 -2.87 -20.73
N PHE A 83 2.52 -1.67 -20.17
CA PHE A 83 3.74 -0.88 -20.14
C PHE A 83 4.61 -1.25 -18.92
N CYS A 84 5.70 -1.98 -19.15
CA CYS A 84 6.69 -2.31 -18.13
C CYS A 84 7.75 -1.19 -18.02
N LEU A 85 7.87 -0.59 -16.84
CA LEU A 85 8.83 0.49 -16.57
C LEU A 85 10.28 0.01 -16.50
N LEU A 86 10.52 -1.28 -16.30
CA LEU A 86 11.88 -1.84 -16.30
C LEU A 86 12.52 -1.85 -17.69
N ASP A 87 11.71 -1.72 -18.74
CA ASP A 87 12.19 -1.65 -20.13
C ASP A 87 12.42 -0.20 -20.60
N VAL A 88 12.10 0.79 -19.76
CA VAL A 88 12.23 2.21 -20.09
C VAL A 88 13.70 2.64 -19.98
N PRO A 89 14.25 3.34 -20.99
CA PRO A 89 15.58 3.92 -20.89
C PRO A 89 15.65 4.93 -19.74
N ILE A 90 16.59 4.69 -18.81
CA ILE A 90 16.84 5.59 -17.70
C ILE A 90 17.81 6.71 -18.09
N LEU A 91 17.66 7.85 -17.43
CA LEU A 91 18.55 9.01 -17.49
C LEU A 91 19.53 8.97 -16.32
N GLU A 92 20.64 9.69 -16.48
CA GLU A 92 21.56 9.93 -15.39
C GLU A 92 20.85 10.65 -14.23
N MET A 93 21.05 10.15 -13.01
CA MET A 93 20.47 10.71 -11.80
C MET A 93 20.95 12.16 -11.59
N PRO A 94 20.04 13.14 -11.44
CA PRO A 94 20.40 14.52 -11.15
C PRO A 94 20.92 14.68 -9.70
N ASP A 95 21.48 15.84 -9.39
CA ASP A 95 21.68 16.22 -7.99
C ASP A 95 20.33 16.44 -7.31
N LEU A 96 20.08 15.70 -6.23
CA LEU A 96 18.81 15.73 -5.51
C LEU A 96 18.83 16.69 -4.32
N ALA A 97 19.99 17.16 -3.88
CA ALA A 97 20.10 18.01 -2.70
C ALA A 97 19.29 19.32 -2.86
N GLY A 98 18.44 19.61 -1.87
CA GLY A 98 17.59 20.81 -1.85
C GLY A 98 16.49 20.84 -2.92
N THR A 99 16.19 19.71 -3.56
CA THR A 99 15.17 19.63 -4.60
C THR A 99 13.80 19.25 -4.04
N THR A 100 12.74 19.72 -4.70
CA THR A 100 11.36 19.32 -4.46
C THR A 100 10.79 18.74 -5.73
N TRP A 101 10.04 17.65 -5.63
CA TRP A 101 9.46 16.93 -6.75
C TRP A 101 7.97 16.74 -6.51
N SER A 102 7.13 17.24 -7.42
CA SER A 102 5.67 17.26 -7.33
C SER A 102 5.04 16.14 -8.13
N PHE A 103 4.01 15.51 -7.57
CA PHE A 103 3.26 14.44 -8.23
C PHE A 103 2.67 14.88 -9.58
N CYS A 104 2.98 14.12 -10.63
CA CYS A 104 2.54 14.40 -12.00
C CYS A 104 1.82 13.24 -12.70
N GLY A 105 1.64 12.09 -12.03
CA GLY A 105 0.97 10.93 -12.59
C GLY A 105 1.60 9.62 -12.15
N GLY A 106 1.39 8.54 -12.92
CA GLY A 106 1.93 7.24 -12.57
C GLY A 106 1.46 6.13 -13.51
N ASN A 107 1.86 4.91 -13.19
CA ASN A 107 1.45 3.68 -13.86
C ASN A 107 0.72 2.79 -12.87
N LEU A 108 -0.44 2.28 -13.23
CA LEU A 108 -1.22 1.33 -12.41
C LEU A 108 -1.42 0.05 -13.22
N GLY A 109 -0.77 -1.03 -12.79
CA GLY A 109 -0.85 -2.33 -13.44
C GLY A 109 -0.39 -2.32 -14.90
N GLY A 110 0.55 -1.43 -15.26
CA GLY A 110 1.06 -1.30 -16.62
C GLY A 110 0.24 -0.36 -17.51
N VAL A 111 -0.75 0.35 -16.94
CA VAL A 111 -1.54 1.35 -17.64
C VAL A 111 -1.28 2.73 -17.06
N GLN A 112 -0.93 3.68 -17.93
CA GLN A 112 -0.72 5.07 -17.53
C GLN A 112 -1.98 5.62 -16.86
N MET A 113 -1.81 6.29 -15.71
CA MET A 113 -2.91 6.94 -15.01
C MET A 113 -3.65 7.91 -15.94
N THR A 114 -4.98 7.83 -15.91
CA THR A 114 -5.85 8.83 -16.52
C THR A 114 -5.95 10.08 -15.64
N GLN A 115 -6.63 11.13 -16.11
CA GLN A 115 -6.91 12.30 -15.28
C GLN A 115 -7.78 11.94 -14.06
N ASP A 116 -8.74 11.03 -14.22
CA ASP A 116 -9.59 10.59 -13.11
C ASP A 116 -8.78 9.81 -12.06
N ASP A 117 -7.83 8.96 -12.51
CA ASP A 117 -6.92 8.25 -11.60
C ASP A 117 -5.98 9.23 -10.87
N TYR A 118 -5.48 10.24 -11.58
CA TYR A 118 -4.65 11.31 -11.01
C TYR A 118 -5.39 12.08 -9.91
N ASP A 119 -6.62 12.52 -10.21
CA ASP A 119 -7.46 13.28 -9.26
C ASP A 119 -7.81 12.42 -8.03
N ALA A 120 -8.17 11.15 -8.25
CA ALA A 120 -8.43 10.20 -7.18
C ALA A 120 -7.19 9.90 -6.32
N ALA A 121 -6.01 9.84 -6.93
CA ALA A 121 -4.75 9.68 -6.20
C ALA A 121 -4.46 10.92 -5.34
N LEU A 122 -4.59 12.12 -5.89
CA LEU A 122 -4.41 13.36 -5.12
C LEU A 122 -5.38 13.47 -3.96
N GLU A 123 -6.66 13.14 -4.15
CA GLU A 123 -7.65 13.16 -3.08
C GLU A 123 -7.22 12.26 -1.91
N GLN A 124 -6.69 11.07 -2.20
CA GLN A 124 -6.16 10.15 -1.17
C GLN A 124 -5.00 10.76 -0.38
N TYR A 125 -4.17 11.59 -1.00
CA TYR A 125 -3.07 12.29 -0.35
C TYR A 125 -3.49 13.64 0.27
N GLY A 126 -4.79 13.95 0.34
CA GLY A 126 -5.27 15.22 0.90
C GLY A 126 -5.08 16.42 -0.03
N GLY A 127 -4.98 16.17 -1.34
CA GLY A 127 -4.84 17.19 -2.39
C GLY A 127 -3.42 17.63 -2.69
N LYS A 128 -2.40 16.99 -2.09
CA LYS A 128 -0.99 17.30 -2.31
C LYS A 128 -0.13 16.04 -2.15
N LEU A 129 0.85 15.87 -3.02
CA LEU A 129 1.91 14.88 -2.85
C LEU A 129 3.22 15.41 -3.46
N GLU A 130 4.25 15.56 -2.63
CA GLU A 130 5.60 15.99 -3.01
C GLU A 130 6.67 15.12 -2.33
N ILE A 131 7.85 15.02 -2.95
CA ILE A 131 9.07 14.48 -2.37
C ILE A 131 10.06 15.64 -2.20
N VAL A 132 10.51 15.89 -0.99
CA VAL A 132 11.40 17.01 -0.65
C VAL A 132 12.70 16.45 -0.09
N PHE A 133 13.81 16.69 -0.77
CA PHE A 133 15.13 16.31 -0.30
C PHE A 133 15.74 17.44 0.54
N SER A 134 16.45 17.10 1.62
CA SER A 134 17.18 18.09 2.41
C SER A 134 18.27 18.78 1.60
N ASP A 135 18.72 19.95 2.06
CA ASP A 135 19.79 20.74 1.42
C ASP A 135 21.09 19.97 1.19
N ASP A 136 21.32 18.89 1.96
CA ASP A 136 22.50 18.01 1.86
C ASP A 136 22.18 16.64 1.22
N GLY A 137 20.93 16.40 0.81
CA GLY A 137 20.46 15.15 0.20
C GLY A 137 20.40 13.94 1.13
N SER A 138 20.73 14.10 2.42
CA SER A 138 20.85 12.97 3.36
C SER A 138 19.50 12.46 3.89
N THR A 139 18.48 13.31 3.90
CA THR A 139 17.13 12.99 4.33
C THR A 139 16.12 13.39 3.26
N VAL A 140 14.96 12.76 3.32
CA VAL A 140 13.88 13.02 2.37
C VAL A 140 12.56 13.05 3.12
N GLN A 141 11.63 13.87 2.68
CA GLN A 141 10.28 13.96 3.22
C GLN A 141 9.25 13.72 2.13
N MET A 142 8.21 12.96 2.44
CA MET A 142 7.00 12.89 1.62
C MET A 142 5.98 13.86 2.19
N VAL A 143 5.70 14.95 1.49
CA VAL A 143 4.77 15.99 1.92
C VAL A 143 3.40 15.74 1.29
N GLN A 144 2.40 15.53 2.13
CA GLN A 144 1.01 15.28 1.77
C GLN A 144 0.12 16.41 2.29
N GLY A 145 -1.12 16.49 1.80
CA GLY A 145 -2.10 17.45 2.32
C GLY A 145 -2.47 17.18 3.78
N GLY A 146 -2.34 15.94 4.24
CA GLY A 146 -2.61 15.52 5.61
C GLY A 146 -1.44 15.68 6.59
N GLY A 147 -0.21 15.89 6.10
CA GLY A 147 0.99 15.92 6.93
C GLY A 147 2.24 15.52 6.16
N THR A 148 3.33 15.25 6.87
CA THR A 148 4.62 14.86 6.27
C THR A 148 5.10 13.54 6.86
N LEU A 149 5.62 12.67 6.00
CA LEU A 149 6.34 11.48 6.41
C LEU A 149 7.84 11.75 6.29
N ASP A 150 8.58 11.48 7.36
CA ASP A 150 10.04 11.51 7.33
C ASP A 150 10.56 10.24 6.65
N GLY A 151 11.69 10.36 5.96
CA GLY A 151 12.31 9.27 5.24
C GLY A 151 13.80 9.39 5.08
N VAL A 152 14.39 8.31 4.58
CA VAL A 152 15.81 8.16 4.32
C VAL A 152 16.02 7.97 2.82
N CYS A 153 17.07 8.61 2.31
CA CYS A 153 17.53 8.53 0.93
C CYS A 153 18.79 7.66 0.87
N GLU A 154 18.72 6.53 0.17
CA GLU A 154 19.84 5.61 -0.05
C GLU A 154 20.27 5.65 -1.52
N TYR A 155 21.48 6.13 -1.81
CA TYR A 155 21.98 6.21 -3.17
C TYR A 155 22.51 4.86 -3.67
N HIS A 156 22.02 4.42 -4.83
CA HIS A 156 22.47 3.21 -5.50
C HIS A 156 23.23 3.57 -6.78
N TYR A 157 24.50 3.98 -6.62
CA TYR A 157 25.32 4.46 -7.74
C TYR A 157 25.61 3.41 -8.82
N GLU A 158 25.52 2.11 -8.51
CA GLU A 158 25.71 1.03 -9.49
C GLU A 158 24.49 0.81 -10.37
N ASP A 159 23.30 1.11 -9.85
CA ASP A 159 22.00 0.88 -10.52
C ASP A 159 21.39 2.20 -11.05
N GLU A 160 22.16 3.30 -11.04
CA GLU A 160 21.76 4.64 -11.51
C GLU A 160 20.45 5.16 -10.87
N GLY A 161 20.15 4.71 -9.65
CA GLY A 161 18.90 5.02 -8.95
C GLY A 161 19.09 5.36 -7.47
N VAL A 162 17.97 5.60 -6.80
CA VAL A 162 17.91 5.90 -5.37
C VAL A 162 16.78 5.12 -4.72
N ARG A 163 17.00 4.62 -3.52
CA ARG A 163 15.96 3.98 -2.71
C ARG A 163 15.47 4.98 -1.67
N LEU A 164 14.17 5.24 -1.67
CA LEU A 164 13.51 6.08 -0.69
C LEU A 164 12.72 5.19 0.27
N THR A 165 12.88 5.41 1.57
CA THR A 165 12.11 4.71 2.60
C THR A 165 11.48 5.75 3.52
N PHE A 166 10.16 5.79 3.58
CA PHE A 166 9.39 6.69 4.44
C PHE A 166 8.77 5.92 5.61
N ASP A 167 8.85 6.48 6.81
CA ASP A 167 8.14 5.95 7.97
C ASP A 167 6.67 6.35 7.91
N ASN A 168 5.79 5.37 7.73
CA ASN A 168 4.35 5.55 7.80
C ASN A 168 3.83 4.89 9.07
N ASN A 169 3.98 5.59 10.20
CA ASN A 169 3.51 5.15 11.51
C ASN A 169 4.02 3.74 11.89
N GLY A 170 5.31 3.48 11.67
CA GLY A 170 5.96 2.20 11.95
C GLY A 170 5.83 1.16 10.83
N THR A 171 5.25 1.52 9.68
CA THR A 171 5.30 0.72 8.45
C THR A 171 6.14 1.44 7.40
N ASP A 172 7.14 0.77 6.86
CA ASP A 172 7.99 1.34 5.82
C ASP A 172 7.24 1.40 4.49
N LEU A 173 7.20 2.60 3.88
CA LEU A 173 6.88 2.79 2.47
C LEU A 173 8.18 2.88 1.69
N VAL A 174 8.46 1.87 0.87
CA VAL A 174 9.73 1.74 0.14
C VAL A 174 9.50 1.95 -1.35
N TYR A 175 10.29 2.83 -1.95
CA TYR A 175 10.30 3.08 -3.39
C TYR A 175 11.70 2.90 -3.95
N ALA A 176 11.78 2.23 -5.10
CA ALA A 176 12.96 2.30 -5.95
C ALA A 176 12.72 3.39 -6.99
N CYS A 177 13.57 4.42 -6.99
CA CYS A 177 13.44 5.58 -7.85
C CYS A 177 14.51 5.54 -8.94
N VAL A 178 14.06 5.67 -10.18
CA VAL A 178 14.90 5.90 -11.36
C VAL A 178 14.46 7.18 -12.07
N PHE A 179 15.28 7.69 -12.98
CA PHE A 179 14.99 8.90 -13.72
C PHE A 179 14.77 8.55 -15.18
N ALA A 180 13.75 9.11 -15.80
CA ALA A 180 13.40 8.83 -17.19
C ALA A 180 12.83 10.08 -17.87
N ASP A 181 12.75 10.06 -19.19
CA ASP A 181 12.12 11.12 -19.99
C ASP A 181 10.65 10.76 -20.25
N PHE A 182 9.74 11.42 -19.52
CA PHE A 182 8.30 11.40 -19.74
C PHE A 182 7.80 12.83 -19.90
N ASP A 183 8.19 13.48 -21.00
CA ASP A 183 8.02 14.93 -21.26
C ASP A 183 8.94 15.82 -20.41
N GLY A 184 10.17 15.34 -20.17
CA GLY A 184 11.17 15.95 -19.33
C GLY A 184 11.67 15.00 -18.25
N LEU A 185 12.68 15.47 -17.51
CA LEU A 185 13.27 14.73 -16.40
C LEU A 185 12.19 14.41 -15.35
N THR A 186 11.86 13.13 -15.24
CA THR A 186 10.82 12.61 -14.36
C THR A 186 11.43 11.58 -13.41
N MET A 187 11.15 11.73 -12.12
CA MET A 187 11.45 10.71 -11.13
C MET A 187 10.33 9.67 -11.15
N VAL A 188 10.67 8.42 -11.47
CA VAL A 188 9.78 7.27 -11.48
C VAL A 188 9.98 6.49 -10.19
N ALA A 189 9.06 6.62 -9.24
CA ALA A 189 9.09 5.90 -7.97
C ALA A 189 8.28 4.60 -8.08
N LEU A 190 8.99 3.48 -8.31
CA LEU A 190 8.39 2.14 -8.37
C LEU A 190 7.86 1.76 -7.00
N SER A 191 6.57 1.42 -6.92
CA SER A 191 5.91 1.02 -5.67
C SER A 191 6.04 -0.47 -5.36
N ASP A 192 6.50 -1.26 -6.34
CA ASP A 192 6.81 -2.67 -6.19
C ASP A 192 7.91 -3.08 -7.19
N THR A 193 8.29 -4.37 -7.18
CA THR A 193 9.35 -4.90 -8.04
C THR A 193 8.83 -5.38 -9.41
N SER A 194 7.56 -5.18 -9.73
CA SER A 194 6.95 -5.71 -10.96
C SER A 194 7.28 -4.88 -12.20
N GLY A 195 7.59 -3.60 -12.01
CA GLY A 195 7.75 -2.65 -13.11
C GLY A 195 6.44 -2.08 -13.65
N TYR A 196 5.29 -2.53 -13.15
CA TYR A 196 3.98 -2.12 -13.67
C TYR A 196 3.30 -1.04 -12.82
N ASN A 197 3.79 -0.81 -11.59
CA ASN A 197 3.22 0.14 -10.66
C ASN A 197 4.25 1.19 -10.23
N ALA A 198 3.93 2.46 -10.48
CA ALA A 198 4.79 3.57 -10.08
C ALA A 198 4.01 4.87 -9.93
N VAL A 199 4.61 5.78 -9.16
CA VAL A 199 4.18 7.17 -9.01
C VAL A 199 5.26 8.05 -9.61
N TYR A 200 4.88 9.06 -10.38
CA TYR A 200 5.79 9.94 -11.10
C TYR A 200 5.82 11.32 -10.47
N PHE A 201 7.00 11.92 -10.50
CA PHE A 201 7.22 13.25 -10.02
C PHE A 201 8.08 14.07 -10.97
N VAL A 202 7.80 15.37 -11.04
CA VAL A 202 8.61 16.37 -11.75
C VAL A 202 9.07 17.43 -10.78
N GLN A 203 10.24 18.00 -11.03
CA GLN A 203 10.82 19.06 -10.19
C GLN A 203 10.06 20.39 -10.29
#